data_AF-A0AAN9LK54-F1
#
_entry.id   AF-A0AAN9LK54-F1
#
_cell.length_a   1.000
_cell.length_b   1.000
_cell.length_c   1.000
_cell.angle_alpha   90.00
_cell.angle_beta   90.00
_cell.angle_gamma   90.00
#
_symmetry.space_group_name_H-M   'P 1'
#
loop_
_entity.id
_entity.type
_entity.pdbx_description
1 polymer ?
#
loop_
_entity_poly.entity_id
_entity_poly.type
_entity_poly.pdbx_seq_one_letter_code
_entity_poly.pdbx_strand_id
1 'polypeptide(L)'
;MEPICPIGLPCASEISALFSPPSPLQIQEYYLNLLSSRGCIGISVKQDGNFGKGVYADMDFKEGELVLKDPMFVGVQHSLNKIDCLVCSFCFRFIGSIELQIGRRLYMKQLRANESHGCDVGNSSQHFHGMDSSDEEENTQQCTSGISKTKVPLPEGVVESLMNGKLVLPCSEKFSLLPAVPCSGGCGEAYYCSMSCAEADWESSHLLLCTGESSDPARREALLKFIKHANETNDIFILAAKAISSTILRYHKLKAVSLEKQVKYDTSCFSNDRSLSFLLEAWRPISMGHKRRWWDCIALPDDVDSSDEPSFRLQIKELAFESLQLLKAAIFDKECEPLFSLEIYGHIIGMFELNNLDLVVASPVEDYFLYIDDLTHPNKEEAEKITQPILDALGEDYSICCEGTAFFPLQSCMNHSCCPNAKAFKRDEDKDGQATIIAQRSICKGEEITISYVDEELPFEERQASLADYGFRCRCPKCIEEES
;
A
#
# COMPACT_ATOMS: atom_id res chain seq x y z
N MET A 1 -26.81 10.13 24.19
CA MET A 1 -25.48 10.21 24.84
C MET A 1 -25.49 9.30 26.05
N GLU A 2 -25.24 8.02 25.82
CA GLU A 2 -24.77 7.14 26.90
C GLU A 2 -23.28 7.45 27.10
N PRO A 3 -22.80 7.50 28.35
CA PRO A 3 -21.43 7.90 28.62
C PRO A 3 -20.47 6.84 28.06
N ILE A 4 -19.44 7.31 27.34
CA ILE A 4 -18.24 6.54 27.02
C ILE A 4 -17.72 5.98 28.35
N CYS A 5 -17.90 4.67 28.54
CA CYS A 5 -17.55 4.00 29.78
C CYS A 5 -16.02 4.07 29.99
N PRO A 6 -15.53 4.61 31.11
CA PRO A 6 -14.11 4.71 31.37
C PRO A 6 -13.56 3.35 31.83
N ILE A 7 -12.52 2.88 31.13
CA ILE A 7 -11.37 2.13 31.65
C ILE A 7 -11.70 1.06 32.71
N GLY A 8 -11.95 -0.15 32.19
CA GLY A 8 -11.99 -1.40 32.94
C GLY A 8 -11.91 -2.57 31.95
N LEU A 9 -10.88 -2.57 31.09
CA LEU A 9 -10.74 -3.57 30.04
C LEU A 9 -10.11 -4.86 30.59
N PRO A 10 -10.67 -6.05 30.30
CA PRO A 10 -9.83 -7.25 30.22
C PRO A 10 -8.69 -6.95 29.21
N CYS A 11 -7.46 -7.34 29.55
CA CYS A 11 -6.23 -7.16 28.75
C CYS A 11 -5.47 -5.82 28.80
N ALA A 12 -5.70 -4.94 29.79
CA ALA A 12 -4.94 -3.67 29.89
C ALA A 12 -3.41 -3.87 29.97
N SER A 13 -2.94 -4.92 30.65
CA SER A 13 -1.51 -5.27 30.72
C SER A 13 -0.92 -5.67 29.37
N GLU A 14 -1.65 -6.47 28.60
CA GLU A 14 -1.24 -7.00 27.31
C GLU A 14 -1.20 -5.87 26.27
N ILE A 15 -2.18 -4.98 26.29
CA ILE A 15 -2.20 -3.77 25.45
C ILE A 15 -0.97 -2.89 25.75
N SER A 16 -0.68 -2.67 27.04
CA SER A 16 0.52 -1.91 27.46
C SER A 16 1.83 -2.56 26.97
N ALA A 17 1.91 -3.89 27.02
CA ALA A 17 3.06 -4.64 26.51
C ALA A 17 3.23 -4.49 24.98
N LEU A 18 2.14 -4.51 24.20
CA LEU A 18 2.18 -4.31 22.75
C LEU A 18 2.63 -2.90 22.34
N PHE A 19 2.40 -1.90 23.18
CA PHE A 19 2.87 -0.54 22.97
C PHE A 19 4.29 -0.26 23.45
N SER A 20 4.87 -1.17 24.25
CA SER A 20 6.21 -0.96 24.77
C SER A 20 7.20 -0.90 23.59
N PRO A 21 7.98 0.18 23.44
CA PRO A 21 8.89 0.32 22.32
C PRO A 21 9.96 -0.78 22.40
N PRO A 22 10.33 -1.40 21.26
CA PRO A 22 11.43 -2.37 21.26
C PRO A 22 12.73 -1.72 21.75
N SER A 23 13.51 -2.46 22.53
CA SER A 23 14.84 -1.99 22.96
C SER A 23 15.78 -1.86 21.75
N PRO A 24 16.85 -1.03 21.83
CA PRO A 24 17.81 -0.88 20.74
C PRO A 24 18.41 -2.21 20.26
N LEU A 25 18.65 -3.16 21.18
CA LEU A 25 19.13 -4.51 20.85
C LEU A 25 18.09 -5.32 20.04
N GLN A 26 16.81 -5.23 20.40
CA GLN A 26 15.74 -5.92 19.67
C GLN A 26 15.53 -5.33 18.27
N ILE A 27 15.69 -4.01 18.12
CA ILE A 27 15.64 -3.31 16.83
C ILE A 27 16.79 -3.79 15.96
N GLN A 28 18.02 -3.77 16.50
CA GLN A 28 19.21 -4.23 15.79
C GLN A 28 19.09 -5.70 15.36
N GLU A 29 18.67 -6.59 16.26
CA GLU A 29 18.45 -8.01 15.95
C GLU A 29 17.41 -8.21 14.84
N TYR A 30 16.28 -7.49 14.92
CA TYR A 30 15.22 -7.58 13.93
C TYR A 30 15.71 -7.19 12.52
N TYR A 31 16.35 -6.02 12.39
CA TYR A 31 16.79 -5.53 11.09
C TYR A 31 17.97 -6.32 10.51
N LEU A 32 18.89 -6.83 11.34
CA LEU A 32 19.93 -7.75 10.90
C LEU A 32 19.33 -9.03 10.30
N ASN A 33 18.35 -9.63 10.99
CA ASN A 33 17.64 -10.81 10.50
C ASN A 33 16.85 -10.50 9.22
N LEU A 34 16.20 -9.34 9.16
CA LEU A 34 15.42 -8.91 8.01
C LEU A 34 16.29 -8.74 6.76
N LEU A 35 17.39 -7.97 6.87
CA LEU A 35 18.36 -7.78 5.80
C LEU A 35 18.94 -9.12 5.31
N SER A 36 19.34 -9.99 6.25
CA SER A 36 19.87 -11.31 5.91
C SER A 36 18.85 -12.19 5.20
N SER A 37 17.59 -12.21 5.63
CA SER A 37 16.54 -13.04 5.03
C SER A 37 16.10 -12.55 3.64
N ARG A 38 16.25 -11.25 3.38
CA ARG A 38 15.97 -10.63 2.07
C ARG A 38 17.17 -10.62 1.14
N GLY A 39 18.36 -11.03 1.61
CA GLY A 39 19.59 -10.96 0.83
C GLY A 39 20.02 -9.52 0.53
N CYS A 40 19.55 -8.55 1.29
CA CYS A 40 19.94 -7.15 1.15
C CYS A 40 21.36 -6.98 1.69
N ILE A 41 22.27 -6.49 0.84
CA ILE A 41 23.68 -6.25 1.18
C ILE A 41 24.00 -4.77 1.02
N GLY A 42 25.00 -4.29 1.75
CA GLY A 42 25.52 -2.93 1.58
C GLY A 42 24.80 -1.85 2.35
N ILE A 43 23.79 -2.18 3.16
CA ILE A 43 23.14 -1.26 4.09
C ILE A 43 22.97 -1.88 5.48
N SER A 44 22.89 -1.04 6.50
CA SER A 44 22.52 -1.41 7.86
C SER A 44 21.49 -0.44 8.44
N VAL A 45 20.62 -0.93 9.31
CA VAL A 45 19.70 -0.08 10.10
C VAL A 45 20.29 0.12 11.49
N LYS A 46 20.42 1.37 11.90
CA LYS A 46 20.93 1.77 13.21
C LYS A 46 19.95 2.68 13.92
N GLN A 47 20.07 2.80 15.22
CA GLN A 47 19.32 3.76 16.02
C GLN A 47 20.32 4.59 16.82
N ASP A 48 21.02 5.48 16.10
CA ASP A 48 22.11 6.28 16.64
C ASP A 48 21.64 7.74 16.69
N GLY A 49 21.38 8.27 17.89
CA GLY A 49 21.15 9.71 18.11
C GLY A 49 19.69 10.16 18.29
N ASN A 50 19.41 11.40 17.89
CA ASN A 50 18.17 12.14 18.23
C ASN A 50 17.01 11.91 17.24
N PHE A 51 17.27 11.27 16.08
CA PHE A 51 16.31 11.16 14.97
C PHE A 51 15.64 9.78 14.88
N GLY A 52 15.87 8.90 15.85
CA GLY A 52 15.31 7.55 15.83
C GLY A 52 16.15 6.58 15.00
N LYS A 53 15.49 5.76 14.17
CA LYS A 53 16.16 4.80 13.29
C LYS A 53 16.71 5.52 12.06
N GLY A 54 17.78 4.99 11.47
CA GLY A 54 18.36 5.47 10.22
C GLY A 54 18.93 4.31 9.41
N VAL A 55 18.97 4.44 8.09
CA VAL A 55 19.63 3.50 7.17
C VAL A 55 20.99 4.05 6.79
N TYR A 56 22.03 3.22 6.89
CA TYR A 56 23.41 3.62 6.63
C TYR A 56 24.04 2.73 5.59
N ALA A 57 24.88 3.31 4.73
CA ALA A 57 25.63 2.57 3.73
C ALA A 57 26.78 1.79 4.39
N ASP A 58 26.88 0.49 4.13
CA ASP A 58 27.99 -0.37 4.56
C ASP A 58 29.07 -0.52 3.47
N MET A 59 28.81 0.01 2.27
CA MET A 59 29.72 0.12 1.13
C MET A 59 29.48 1.43 0.37
N ASP A 60 30.32 1.72 -0.63
CA ASP A 60 30.11 2.89 -1.49
C ASP A 60 29.07 2.57 -2.58
N PHE A 61 28.19 3.52 -2.88
CA PHE A 61 27.26 3.49 -4.01
C PHE A 61 27.59 4.62 -5.00
N LYS A 62 27.43 4.37 -6.30
CA LYS A 62 27.46 5.40 -7.34
C LYS A 62 26.07 5.93 -7.63
N GLU A 63 26.01 7.11 -8.21
CA GLU A 63 24.78 7.66 -8.78
C GLU A 63 24.13 6.66 -9.75
N GLY A 64 22.80 6.49 -9.63
CA GLY A 64 22.01 5.54 -10.41
C GLY A 64 22.07 4.09 -9.92
N GLU A 65 22.92 3.76 -8.94
CA GLU A 65 22.98 2.40 -8.41
C GLU A 65 21.78 2.07 -7.51
N LEU A 66 21.33 0.82 -7.59
CA LEU A 66 20.30 0.27 -6.73
C LEU A 66 20.84 0.12 -5.31
N VAL A 67 20.30 0.91 -4.39
CA VAL A 67 20.64 0.86 -2.96
C VAL A 67 19.83 -0.23 -2.28
N LEU A 68 18.53 -0.27 -2.54
CA LEU A 68 17.60 -1.18 -1.89
C LEU A 68 16.41 -1.48 -2.80
N LYS A 69 16.01 -2.75 -2.83
CA LYS A 69 14.67 -3.15 -3.25
C LYS A 69 13.97 -3.76 -2.05
N ASP A 70 12.98 -3.05 -1.51
CA ASP A 70 12.32 -3.39 -0.25
C ASP A 70 10.94 -4.04 -0.51
N PRO A 71 10.78 -5.34 -0.23
CA PRO A 71 9.47 -5.98 -0.28
C PRO A 71 8.52 -5.37 0.76
N MET A 72 7.28 -5.09 0.33
CA MET A 72 6.24 -4.66 1.25
C MET A 72 6.00 -5.70 2.34
N PHE A 73 5.69 -5.23 3.54
CA PHE A 73 5.20 -6.09 4.61
C PHE A 73 3.67 -6.22 4.56
N VAL A 74 2.98 -5.09 4.33
CA VAL A 74 1.54 -5.02 4.07
C VAL A 74 1.32 -4.04 2.93
N GLY A 75 0.48 -4.40 1.97
CA GLY A 75 0.11 -3.53 0.86
C GLY A 75 -1.30 -3.81 0.35
N VAL A 76 -1.93 -2.80 -0.23
CA VAL A 76 -3.24 -2.90 -0.88
C VAL A 76 -3.27 -2.02 -2.11
N GLN A 77 -3.94 -2.50 -3.16
CA GLN A 77 -4.28 -1.71 -4.34
C GLN A 77 -5.56 -0.95 -4.02
N HIS A 78 -5.63 0.33 -4.36
CA HIS A 78 -6.82 1.15 -4.12
C HIS A 78 -8.04 0.55 -4.79
N SER A 79 -9.19 0.63 -4.14
CA SER A 79 -10.39 -0.10 -4.57
C SER A 79 -10.91 0.36 -5.94
N LEU A 80 -10.79 1.66 -6.26
CA LEU A 80 -11.14 2.18 -7.58
C LEU A 80 -10.12 1.75 -8.66
N ASN A 81 -8.83 1.68 -8.32
CA ASN A 81 -7.76 1.29 -9.24
C ASN A 81 -7.88 -0.19 -9.67
N LYS A 82 -8.46 -1.08 -8.85
CA LYS A 82 -8.76 -2.49 -9.22
C LYS A 82 -9.65 -2.65 -10.45
N ILE A 83 -10.46 -1.62 -10.72
CA ILE A 83 -11.36 -1.58 -11.88
C ILE A 83 -10.52 -1.42 -13.16
N ASP A 84 -9.50 -0.57 -13.10
CA ASP A 84 -8.66 -0.18 -14.23
C ASP A 84 -7.44 -1.11 -14.42
N CYS A 85 -6.90 -1.65 -13.33
CA CYS A 85 -5.69 -2.47 -13.34
C CYS A 85 -5.95 -3.85 -12.72
N LEU A 86 -5.81 -4.91 -13.52
CA LEU A 86 -5.83 -6.28 -13.01
C LEU A 86 -4.41 -6.74 -12.68
N VAL A 87 -4.09 -6.77 -11.40
CA VAL A 87 -2.78 -7.16 -10.87
C VAL A 87 -2.87 -8.33 -9.89
N CYS A 88 -1.73 -8.93 -9.59
CA CYS A 88 -1.62 -9.88 -8.50
C CYS A 88 -1.88 -9.19 -7.15
N SER A 89 -2.82 -9.71 -6.36
CA SER A 89 -3.21 -9.16 -5.05
C SER A 89 -2.12 -9.25 -3.96
N PHE A 90 -0.99 -9.91 -4.26
CA PHE A 90 0.15 -10.07 -3.34
C PHE A 90 1.39 -9.28 -3.78
N CYS A 91 1.81 -9.40 -5.04
CA CYS A 91 3.04 -8.76 -5.55
C CYS A 91 2.78 -7.60 -6.51
N PHE A 92 1.51 -7.32 -6.85
CA PHE A 92 1.06 -6.16 -7.63
C PHE A 92 1.57 -6.10 -9.07
N ARG A 93 2.21 -7.17 -9.55
CA ARG A 93 2.54 -7.34 -10.98
C ARG A 93 1.25 -7.47 -11.79
N PHE A 94 1.21 -6.86 -12.97
CA PHE A 94 0.13 -7.09 -13.93
C PHE A 94 0.04 -8.56 -14.36
N ILE A 95 -1.19 -9.06 -14.48
CA ILE A 95 -1.50 -10.46 -14.82
C ILE A 95 -2.52 -10.54 -15.98
N GLY A 96 -2.68 -11.70 -16.59
CA GLY A 96 -3.58 -11.92 -17.72
C GLY A 96 -2.90 -11.66 -19.07
N SER A 97 -3.46 -10.75 -19.86
CA SER A 97 -2.90 -10.32 -21.15
C SER A 97 -3.16 -8.83 -21.38
N ILE A 98 -2.47 -8.24 -22.36
CA ILE A 98 -2.69 -6.84 -22.77
C ILE A 98 -4.16 -6.61 -23.16
N GLU A 99 -4.74 -7.56 -23.90
CA GLU A 99 -6.14 -7.51 -24.29
C GLU A 99 -7.08 -7.57 -23.10
N LEU A 100 -6.78 -8.39 -22.09
CA LEU A 100 -7.59 -8.44 -20.88
C LEU A 100 -7.54 -7.11 -20.10
N GLN A 101 -6.37 -6.49 -19.98
CA GLN A 101 -6.22 -5.19 -19.31
C GLN A 101 -7.04 -4.11 -20.04
N ILE A 102 -6.84 -3.99 -21.36
CA ILE A 102 -7.57 -3.02 -22.20
C ILE A 102 -9.08 -3.29 -22.18
N GLY A 103 -9.49 -4.56 -22.34
CA GLY A 103 -10.89 -4.96 -22.40
C GLY A 103 -11.65 -4.67 -21.10
N ARG A 104 -11.07 -5.00 -19.94
CA ARG A 104 -11.67 -4.70 -18.63
C ARG A 104 -11.92 -3.21 -18.46
N ARG A 105 -10.94 -2.39 -18.85
CA ARG A 105 -11.05 -0.95 -18.73
C ARG A 105 -12.11 -0.36 -19.64
N LEU A 106 -12.12 -0.75 -20.93
CA LEU A 106 -13.14 -0.30 -21.88
C LEU A 106 -14.55 -0.69 -21.42
N TYR A 107 -14.71 -1.90 -20.89
CA TYR A 107 -15.99 -2.37 -20.33
C TYR A 107 -16.48 -1.46 -19.19
N MET A 108 -15.58 -1.10 -18.28
CA MET A 108 -15.93 -0.26 -17.13
C MET A 108 -16.21 1.19 -17.53
N LYS A 109 -15.48 1.75 -18.51
CA LYS A 109 -15.82 3.06 -19.09
C LYS A 109 -17.21 3.05 -19.73
N GLN A 110 -17.60 1.97 -20.41
CA GLN A 110 -18.94 1.83 -21.00
C GLN A 110 -20.04 1.77 -19.93
N LEU A 111 -19.82 1.04 -18.84
CA LEU A 111 -20.77 0.98 -17.71
C LEU A 111 -20.98 2.35 -17.06
N ARG A 112 -19.88 3.04 -16.68
CA ARG A 112 -19.96 4.39 -16.08
C ARG A 112 -20.65 5.40 -17.02
N ALA A 113 -20.39 5.30 -18.32
CA ALA A 113 -21.05 6.14 -19.32
C ALA A 113 -22.57 5.88 -19.41
N ASN A 114 -23.01 4.64 -19.20
CA ASN A 114 -24.44 4.29 -19.20
C ASN A 114 -25.14 4.74 -17.91
N GLU A 115 -24.46 4.71 -16.76
CA GLU A 115 -24.98 5.21 -15.48
C GLU A 115 -25.13 6.75 -15.47
N SER A 116 -24.20 7.48 -16.11
CA SER A 116 -24.27 8.94 -16.22
C SER A 116 -25.44 9.48 -17.08
N HIS A 117 -26.17 8.61 -17.79
CA HIS A 117 -27.42 8.97 -18.46
C HIS A 117 -28.66 8.86 -17.53
N GLY A 118 -28.49 8.48 -16.26
CA GLY A 118 -29.58 8.17 -15.32
C GLY A 118 -29.74 9.08 -14.08
N CYS A 119 -28.82 9.99 -13.78
CA CYS A 119 -28.93 10.84 -12.58
C CYS A 119 -28.15 12.16 -12.68
N ASP A 120 -28.86 13.25 -12.99
CA ASP A 120 -28.48 14.61 -12.63
C ASP A 120 -28.80 14.81 -11.14
N VAL A 121 -27.90 14.41 -10.24
CA VAL A 121 -27.84 14.93 -8.88
C VAL A 121 -26.37 15.12 -8.53
N GLY A 122 -25.97 16.38 -8.38
CA GLY A 122 -24.59 16.79 -8.15
C GLY A 122 -23.94 16.05 -6.98
N ASN A 123 -22.76 15.50 -7.24
CA ASN A 123 -21.90 14.97 -6.20
C ASN A 123 -20.57 15.72 -6.27
N SER A 124 -20.42 16.68 -5.37
CA SER A 124 -19.13 17.32 -5.06
C SER A 124 -18.35 16.36 -4.18
N SER A 125 -17.61 15.43 -4.77
CA SER A 125 -16.59 14.67 -4.04
C SER A 125 -15.30 15.49 -4.04
N GLN A 126 -15.16 16.34 -3.02
CA GLN A 126 -13.86 16.92 -2.67
C GLN A 126 -12.94 15.77 -2.24
N HIS A 127 -11.89 15.60 -3.02
CA HIS A 127 -10.78 14.71 -2.74
C HIS A 127 -10.09 15.13 -1.43
N PHE A 128 -9.97 14.21 -0.47
CA PHE A 128 -8.96 14.29 0.58
C PHE A 128 -7.69 13.64 0.01
N HIS A 129 -6.83 14.44 -0.61
CA HIS A 129 -5.44 14.05 -0.87
C HIS A 129 -4.63 14.34 0.40
N GLY A 130 -4.07 13.30 0.99
CA GLY A 130 -3.03 13.40 1.99
C GLY A 130 -1.75 12.82 1.40
N MET A 131 -0.68 13.62 1.48
CA MET A 131 0.71 13.37 1.07
C MET A 131 1.02 13.50 -0.43
N ASP A 132 1.59 14.66 -0.76
CA ASP A 132 2.26 14.98 -2.02
C ASP A 132 3.52 14.12 -2.23
N SER A 133 3.61 13.50 -3.40
CA SER A 133 4.90 13.22 -4.04
C SER A 133 4.86 13.77 -5.47
N SER A 134 5.54 14.88 -5.70
CA SER A 134 5.85 15.41 -7.03
C SER A 134 7.29 15.02 -7.38
N ASP A 135 7.42 14.34 -8.51
CA ASP A 135 8.30 14.79 -9.60
C ASP A 135 7.99 13.98 -10.87
N GLU A 136 7.21 14.61 -11.75
CA GLU A 136 7.22 14.43 -13.19
C GLU A 136 6.98 15.84 -13.79
N GLU A 137 8.07 16.59 -14.07
CA GLU A 137 8.08 17.60 -15.15
C GLU A 137 8.81 16.95 -16.34
N GLU A 138 8.31 16.92 -17.57
CA GLU A 138 7.62 17.98 -18.31
C GLU A 138 6.43 17.42 -19.13
N ASN A 139 5.22 17.99 -18.94
CA ASN A 139 4.47 18.75 -19.95
C ASN A 139 2.99 18.97 -19.51
N THR A 140 2.78 19.69 -18.41
CA THR A 140 1.43 20.00 -17.90
C THR A 140 0.85 21.23 -18.61
N GLN A 141 0.00 20.98 -19.61
CA GLN A 141 -0.96 21.96 -20.10
C GLN A 141 -2.06 22.16 -19.04
N GLN A 142 -1.97 23.32 -18.38
CA GLN A 142 -2.98 24.02 -17.59
C GLN A 142 -4.43 23.51 -17.78
N CYS A 143 -4.98 22.86 -16.75
CA CYS A 143 -6.36 22.41 -16.67
C CYS A 143 -7.34 23.59 -16.70
N THR A 144 -7.79 23.97 -17.90
CA THR A 144 -9.08 24.63 -18.07
C THR A 144 -10.17 23.58 -18.17
N SER A 145 -11.10 23.64 -17.22
CA SER A 145 -12.37 22.94 -17.25
C SER A 145 -13.12 23.18 -18.57
N GLY A 146 -13.36 22.08 -19.30
CA GLY A 146 -14.27 22.03 -20.44
C GLY A 146 -13.60 21.72 -21.78
N ILE A 147 -13.68 20.46 -22.21
CA ILE A 147 -14.19 20.04 -23.52
C ILE A 147 -14.64 18.58 -23.35
N SER A 148 -15.94 18.34 -23.51
CA SER A 148 -16.51 17.02 -23.77
C SER A 148 -15.90 16.51 -25.09
N LYS A 149 -14.86 15.67 -25.03
CA LYS A 149 -14.26 15.06 -26.22
C LYS A 149 -15.09 13.84 -26.63
N THR A 150 -15.47 13.83 -27.90
CA THR A 150 -16.28 12.85 -28.62
C THR A 150 -15.87 11.40 -28.33
N LYS A 151 -16.82 10.61 -27.79
CA LYS A 151 -16.73 9.16 -27.65
C LYS A 151 -16.44 8.55 -29.04
N VAL A 152 -15.33 7.84 -29.21
CA VAL A 152 -15.10 7.00 -30.39
C VAL A 152 -15.75 5.64 -30.12
N PRO A 153 -16.90 5.32 -30.75
CA PRO A 153 -17.57 4.06 -30.50
C PRO A 153 -16.78 2.92 -31.14
N LEU A 154 -16.41 1.93 -30.32
CA LEU A 154 -15.87 0.67 -30.83
C LEU A 154 -17.00 -0.19 -31.40
N PRO A 155 -16.73 -1.04 -32.41
CA PRO A 155 -17.69 -2.02 -32.89
C PRO A 155 -18.20 -2.93 -31.77
N GLU A 156 -19.46 -3.32 -31.87
CA GLU A 156 -20.11 -4.22 -30.90
C GLU A 156 -19.37 -5.57 -30.84
N GLY A 157 -19.14 -6.08 -29.63
CA GLY A 157 -18.43 -7.35 -29.41
C GLY A 157 -16.91 -7.25 -29.32
N VAL A 158 -16.28 -6.09 -29.63
CA VAL A 158 -14.82 -5.92 -29.52
C VAL A 158 -14.35 -6.04 -28.09
N VAL A 159 -15.02 -5.36 -27.16
CA VAL A 159 -14.67 -5.35 -25.73
C VAL A 159 -14.79 -6.75 -25.12
N GLU A 160 -15.88 -7.46 -25.41
CA GLU A 160 -16.03 -8.85 -24.99
C GLU A 160 -14.98 -9.76 -25.60
N SER A 161 -14.63 -9.54 -26.88
CA SER A 161 -13.61 -10.33 -27.58
C SER A 161 -12.21 -10.12 -27.00
N LEU A 162 -11.88 -8.91 -26.54
CA LEU A 162 -10.63 -8.64 -25.81
C LEU A 162 -10.61 -9.39 -24.47
N MET A 163 -11.68 -9.28 -23.67
CA MET A 163 -11.74 -9.89 -22.34
C MET A 163 -11.74 -11.42 -22.34
N ASN A 164 -12.32 -12.06 -23.37
CA ASN A 164 -12.38 -13.51 -23.49
C ASN A 164 -11.26 -14.12 -24.36
N GLY A 165 -10.31 -13.30 -24.83
CA GLY A 165 -9.18 -13.73 -25.64
C GLY A 165 -9.52 -14.18 -27.07
N LYS A 166 -10.70 -13.81 -27.60
CA LYS A 166 -11.05 -14.05 -29.02
C LYS A 166 -10.40 -13.05 -29.97
N LEU A 167 -10.14 -11.83 -29.51
CA LEU A 167 -9.37 -10.83 -30.24
C LEU A 167 -7.96 -10.80 -29.66
N VAL A 168 -6.97 -11.07 -30.50
CA VAL A 168 -5.54 -10.95 -30.17
C VAL A 168 -5.00 -9.73 -30.89
N LEU A 169 -4.35 -8.84 -30.15
CA LEU A 169 -3.83 -7.60 -30.73
C LEU A 169 -2.49 -7.84 -31.43
N PRO A 170 -2.17 -7.07 -32.50
CA PRO A 170 -0.89 -7.18 -33.17
C PRO A 170 0.28 -7.00 -32.20
N CYS A 171 1.29 -7.86 -32.29
CA CYS A 171 2.52 -7.82 -31.48
C CYS A 171 2.34 -7.98 -29.96
N SER A 172 1.14 -8.30 -29.46
CA SER A 172 0.89 -8.44 -28.02
C SER A 172 1.64 -9.63 -27.40
N GLU A 173 2.06 -10.62 -28.20
CA GLU A 173 2.85 -11.77 -27.73
C GLU A 173 4.20 -11.37 -27.11
N LYS A 174 4.74 -10.21 -27.50
CA LYS A 174 5.98 -9.63 -26.94
C LYS A 174 5.81 -9.10 -25.53
N PHE A 175 4.58 -8.89 -25.09
CA PHE A 175 4.20 -8.33 -23.79
C PHE A 175 3.46 -9.37 -22.93
N SER A 176 3.94 -10.61 -22.96
CA SER A 176 3.36 -11.72 -22.21
C SER A 176 3.34 -11.42 -20.70
N LEU A 177 2.14 -11.32 -20.13
CA LEU A 177 1.93 -11.12 -18.70
C LEU A 177 1.84 -12.46 -17.96
N LEU A 178 1.92 -12.40 -16.64
CA LEU A 178 1.82 -13.59 -15.80
C LEU A 178 0.37 -14.13 -15.78
N PRO A 179 0.15 -15.44 -15.55
CA PRO A 179 -1.19 -16.00 -15.47
C PRO A 179 -2.04 -15.37 -14.36
N ALA A 180 -3.36 -15.36 -14.53
CA ALA A 180 -4.29 -14.96 -13.48
C ALA A 180 -4.87 -16.20 -12.78
N VAL A 181 -4.31 -16.52 -11.61
CA VAL A 181 -4.78 -17.59 -10.72
C VAL A 181 -5.83 -17.02 -9.77
N PRO A 182 -7.08 -17.49 -9.79
CA PRO A 182 -8.11 -16.99 -8.88
C PRO A 182 -7.85 -17.45 -7.44
N CYS A 183 -8.37 -16.70 -6.47
CA CYS A 183 -8.35 -17.11 -5.07
C CYS A 183 -8.98 -18.49 -4.85
N SER A 184 -8.27 -19.33 -4.10
CA SER A 184 -8.73 -20.67 -3.68
C SER A 184 -10.03 -20.64 -2.88
N GLY A 185 -10.28 -19.53 -2.16
CA GLY A 185 -11.51 -19.33 -1.42
C GLY A 185 -12.73 -18.98 -2.28
N GLY A 186 -12.52 -18.59 -3.54
CA GLY A 186 -13.59 -18.25 -4.48
C GLY A 186 -14.22 -16.87 -4.23
N CYS A 187 -13.45 -15.87 -3.82
CA CYS A 187 -13.98 -14.53 -3.53
C CYS A 187 -14.32 -13.69 -4.77
N GLY A 188 -13.83 -14.06 -5.95
CA GLY A 188 -14.04 -13.30 -7.20
C GLY A 188 -13.23 -12.00 -7.32
N GLU A 189 -12.65 -11.51 -6.22
CA GLU A 189 -11.92 -10.24 -6.17
C GLU A 189 -10.40 -10.41 -6.26
N ALA A 190 -9.84 -11.41 -5.56
CA ALA A 190 -8.39 -11.60 -5.48
C ALA A 190 -7.88 -12.57 -6.55
N TYR A 191 -6.84 -12.15 -7.26
CA TYR A 191 -6.14 -12.91 -8.29
C TYR A 191 -4.63 -12.86 -8.05
N TYR A 192 -3.92 -13.90 -8.47
CA TYR A 192 -2.50 -14.06 -8.21
C TYR A 192 -1.74 -14.45 -9.45
N CYS A 193 -0.47 -14.05 -9.53
CA CYS A 193 0.38 -14.42 -10.67
C CYS A 193 0.87 -15.88 -10.62
N SER A 194 0.73 -16.54 -9.47
CA SER A 194 1.19 -17.91 -9.23
C SER A 194 0.52 -18.51 -7.99
N MET A 195 0.59 -19.84 -7.85
CA MET A 195 0.18 -20.52 -6.62
C MET A 195 0.98 -20.07 -5.40
N SER A 196 2.28 -19.79 -5.56
CA SER A 196 3.12 -19.31 -4.46
C SER A 196 2.65 -17.94 -3.93
N CYS A 197 2.25 -17.01 -4.81
CA CYS A 197 1.66 -15.74 -4.38
C CYS A 197 0.29 -15.93 -3.73
N ALA A 198 -0.53 -16.85 -4.24
CA ALA A 198 -1.83 -17.16 -3.65
C ALA A 198 -1.68 -17.73 -2.22
N GLU A 199 -0.76 -18.68 -2.03
CA GLU A 199 -0.46 -19.28 -0.73
C GLU A 199 0.16 -18.26 0.24
N ALA A 200 1.08 -17.42 -0.24
CA ALA A 200 1.69 -16.38 0.57
C ALA A 200 0.67 -15.34 1.06
N ASP A 201 -0.26 -14.89 0.21
CA ASP A 201 -1.33 -13.97 0.64
C ASP A 201 -2.32 -14.68 1.59
N TRP A 202 -2.67 -15.93 1.28
CA TRP A 202 -3.54 -16.74 2.12
C TRP A 202 -2.99 -16.92 3.54
N GLU A 203 -1.73 -17.32 3.67
CA GLU A 203 -1.05 -17.49 4.96
C GLU A 203 -0.79 -16.17 5.68
N SER A 204 -0.62 -15.06 4.95
CA SER A 204 -0.27 -13.77 5.55
C SER A 204 -1.47 -12.96 6.00
N SER A 205 -2.63 -13.02 5.32
CA SER A 205 -3.81 -12.27 5.74
C SER A 205 -5.13 -12.76 5.14
N HIS A 206 -5.11 -13.22 3.88
CA HIS A 206 -6.32 -13.44 3.10
C HIS A 206 -7.20 -14.58 3.65
N LEU A 207 -6.64 -15.56 4.37
CA LEU A 207 -7.43 -16.60 5.04
C LEU A 207 -8.54 -16.03 5.97
N LEU A 208 -8.28 -14.90 6.62
CA LEU A 208 -9.27 -14.24 7.50
C LEU A 208 -10.11 -13.19 6.75
N LEU A 209 -9.58 -12.66 5.64
CA LEU A 209 -10.17 -11.56 4.87
C LEU A 209 -10.78 -12.01 3.54
N CYS A 210 -10.98 -13.31 3.35
CA CYS A 210 -11.62 -13.84 2.15
C CYS A 210 -13.15 -13.72 2.26
N THR A 211 -13.78 -13.19 1.21
CA THR A 211 -15.24 -13.09 1.05
C THR A 211 -15.82 -14.24 0.22
N GLY A 212 -15.02 -15.25 -0.09
CA GLY A 212 -15.43 -16.39 -0.90
C GLY A 212 -16.36 -17.36 -0.17
N GLU A 213 -17.12 -18.15 -0.94
CA GLU A 213 -18.16 -19.05 -0.44
C GLU A 213 -17.64 -20.17 0.48
N SER A 214 -16.34 -20.46 0.42
CA SER A 214 -15.66 -21.40 1.33
C SER A 214 -15.58 -20.90 2.78
N SER A 215 -15.84 -19.61 3.01
CA SER A 215 -15.79 -18.97 4.33
C SER A 215 -17.11 -19.12 5.08
N ASP A 216 -17.07 -19.02 6.41
CA ASP A 216 -18.29 -19.00 7.24
C ASP A 216 -19.24 -17.86 6.78
N PRO A 217 -20.54 -18.13 6.56
CA PRO A 217 -21.47 -17.12 6.03
C PRO A 217 -21.64 -15.88 6.91
N ALA A 218 -21.62 -16.03 8.24
CA ALA A 218 -21.81 -14.91 9.16
C ALA A 218 -20.57 -13.99 9.15
N ARG A 219 -19.37 -14.59 9.17
CA ARG A 219 -18.11 -13.87 8.95
C ARG A 219 -18.08 -13.16 7.60
N ARG A 220 -18.49 -13.84 6.51
CA ARG A 220 -18.53 -13.25 5.16
C ARG A 220 -19.42 -12.01 5.11
N GLU A 221 -20.63 -12.09 5.68
CA GLU A 221 -21.55 -10.96 5.76
C GLU A 221 -20.97 -9.79 6.58
N ALA A 222 -20.36 -10.07 7.73
CA ALA A 222 -19.69 -9.04 8.53
C ALA A 222 -18.52 -8.40 7.78
N LEU A 223 -17.73 -9.20 7.07
CA LEU A 223 -16.59 -8.72 6.29
C LEU A 223 -17.02 -7.85 5.10
N LEU A 224 -18.12 -8.19 4.42
CA LEU A 224 -18.66 -7.35 3.35
C LEU A 224 -19.08 -5.97 3.87
N LYS A 225 -19.65 -5.88 5.07
CA LYS A 225 -19.97 -4.59 5.71
C LYS A 225 -18.71 -3.79 6.03
N PHE A 226 -17.69 -4.45 6.55
CA PHE A 226 -16.39 -3.83 6.82
C PHE A 226 -15.74 -3.29 5.53
N ILE A 227 -15.67 -4.10 4.47
CA ILE A 227 -15.08 -3.70 3.19
C ILE A 227 -15.86 -2.53 2.57
N LYS A 228 -17.19 -2.59 2.63
CA LYS A 228 -18.03 -1.50 2.16
C LYS A 228 -17.73 -0.20 2.91
N HIS A 229 -17.71 -0.24 4.24
CA HIS A 229 -17.37 0.93 5.06
C HIS A 229 -15.99 1.48 4.72
N ALA A 230 -14.97 0.63 4.58
CA ALA A 230 -13.62 1.05 4.21
C ALA A 230 -13.59 1.74 2.84
N ASN A 231 -14.20 1.14 1.81
CA ASN A 231 -14.24 1.72 0.47
C ASN A 231 -15.03 3.04 0.39
N GLU A 232 -16.02 3.24 1.25
CA GLU A 232 -16.85 4.46 1.31
C GLU A 232 -16.21 5.57 2.15
N THR A 233 -15.19 5.26 2.96
CA THR A 233 -14.63 6.20 3.95
C THR A 233 -13.13 6.35 3.82
N ASN A 234 -12.35 5.29 4.03
CA ASN A 234 -10.90 5.29 3.89
C ASN A 234 -10.32 3.88 3.71
N ASP A 235 -9.58 3.65 2.61
CA ASP A 235 -8.94 2.38 2.26
C ASP A 235 -7.86 1.95 3.29
N ILE A 236 -7.36 2.87 4.13
CA ILE A 236 -6.40 2.58 5.22
C ILE A 236 -6.92 1.50 6.18
N PHE A 237 -8.24 1.38 6.33
CA PHE A 237 -8.83 0.35 7.17
C PHE A 237 -8.55 -1.05 6.64
N ILE A 238 -8.47 -1.23 5.32
CA ILE A 238 -8.10 -2.52 4.72
C ILE A 238 -6.65 -2.89 5.07
N LEU A 239 -5.74 -1.91 5.08
CA LEU A 239 -4.36 -2.13 5.53
C LEU A 239 -4.30 -2.51 7.01
N ALA A 240 -5.07 -1.81 7.86
CA ALA A 240 -5.16 -2.15 9.28
C ALA A 240 -5.73 -3.55 9.52
N ALA A 241 -6.74 -3.95 8.75
CA ALA A 241 -7.29 -5.30 8.78
C ALA A 241 -6.23 -6.35 8.38
N LYS A 242 -5.49 -6.12 7.28
CA LYS A 242 -4.38 -7.00 6.87
C LYS A 242 -3.31 -7.13 7.95
N ALA A 243 -2.92 -6.04 8.60
CA ALA A 243 -1.94 -6.06 9.70
C ALA A 243 -2.42 -6.88 10.90
N ILE A 244 -3.68 -6.71 11.32
CA ILE A 244 -4.28 -7.49 12.40
C ILE A 244 -4.37 -8.97 12.01
N SER A 245 -4.90 -9.28 10.82
CA SER A 245 -5.01 -10.65 10.33
C SER A 245 -3.64 -11.33 10.26
N SER A 246 -2.61 -10.64 9.79
CA SER A 246 -1.24 -11.16 9.74
C SER A 246 -0.68 -11.47 11.12
N THR A 247 -0.94 -10.59 12.09
CA THR A 247 -0.54 -10.82 13.48
C THR A 247 -1.25 -12.05 14.06
N ILE A 248 -2.56 -12.20 13.85
CA ILE A 248 -3.36 -13.34 14.33
C ILE A 248 -2.84 -14.66 13.72
N LEU A 249 -2.65 -14.69 12.39
CA LEU A 249 -2.18 -15.90 11.70
C LEU A 249 -0.76 -16.28 12.12
N ARG A 250 0.12 -15.29 12.30
CA ARG A 250 1.48 -15.51 12.82
C ARG A 250 1.46 -16.03 14.27
N TYR A 251 0.60 -15.49 15.13
CA TYR A 251 0.40 -15.99 16.50
C TYR A 251 0.05 -17.48 16.51
N HIS A 252 -0.96 -17.89 15.72
CA HIS A 252 -1.37 -19.29 15.64
C HIS A 252 -0.28 -20.20 15.08
N LYS A 253 0.47 -19.73 14.07
CA LYS A 253 1.61 -20.48 13.50
C LYS A 253 2.72 -20.70 14.55
N LEU A 254 3.08 -19.67 15.32
CA LEU A 254 4.06 -19.76 16.40
C LEU A 254 3.61 -20.71 17.50
N LYS A 255 2.34 -20.60 17.91
CA LYS A 255 1.74 -21.46 18.93
C LYS A 255 1.71 -22.93 18.49
N ALA A 256 1.31 -23.22 17.24
CA ALA A 256 1.29 -24.57 16.69
C ALA A 256 2.69 -25.21 16.65
N VAL A 257 3.70 -24.49 16.14
CA VAL A 257 5.10 -24.98 16.11
C VAL A 257 5.64 -25.25 17.52
N SER A 258 5.26 -24.45 18.52
CA SER A 258 5.63 -24.71 19.91
C SER A 258 4.96 -25.97 20.48
N LEU A 259 3.68 -26.19 20.16
CA LEU A 259 2.94 -27.38 20.61
C LEU A 259 3.55 -28.67 20.04
N GLU A 260 3.90 -28.69 18.75
CA GLU A 260 4.56 -29.84 18.11
C GLU A 260 5.91 -30.18 18.76
N LYS A 261 6.66 -29.17 19.22
CA LYS A 261 7.92 -29.37 19.95
C LYS A 261 7.70 -29.90 21.37
N GLN A 262 6.60 -29.52 22.03
CA GLN A 262 6.25 -29.98 23.38
C GLN A 262 5.68 -31.41 23.41
N VAL A 263 4.97 -31.86 22.38
CA VAL A 263 4.51 -33.27 22.30
C VAL A 263 5.72 -34.25 22.29
N LYS A 264 6.93 -33.77 22.03
CA LYS A 264 8.19 -34.56 22.12
C LYS A 264 8.86 -34.56 23.49
N TYR A 265 8.47 -33.70 24.45
CA TYR A 265 9.04 -33.63 25.81
C TYR A 265 7.97 -33.28 26.84
N ASP A 266 7.78 -34.15 27.83
CA ASP A 266 6.71 -34.18 28.85
C ASP A 266 5.93 -32.88 29.15
N THR A 267 4.60 -33.05 29.14
CA THR A 267 3.55 -32.02 29.22
C THR A 267 3.52 -31.31 30.58
N SER A 268 3.72 -30.00 30.60
CA SER A 268 3.27 -29.14 31.71
C SER A 268 2.68 -27.81 31.23
N CYS A 269 1.53 -27.47 31.84
CA CYS A 269 0.75 -26.22 31.90
C CYS A 269 1.09 -25.08 30.91
N PHE A 270 0.13 -24.73 30.04
CA PHE A 270 0.11 -23.45 29.33
C PHE A 270 -0.12 -22.30 30.33
N SER A 271 0.90 -21.48 30.59
CA SER A 271 0.75 -20.24 31.35
C SER A 271 0.33 -19.08 30.43
N ASN A 272 -0.47 -18.14 30.93
CA ASN A 272 -0.85 -16.91 30.21
C ASN A 272 0.39 -16.13 29.67
N ASP A 273 1.52 -16.24 30.38
CA ASP A 273 2.80 -15.66 30.00
C ASP A 273 3.32 -16.14 28.62
N ARG A 274 3.10 -17.43 28.29
CA ARG A 274 3.49 -17.98 26.98
C ARG A 274 2.63 -17.45 25.83
N SER A 275 1.32 -17.28 26.02
CA SER A 275 0.44 -16.70 25.00
C SER A 275 0.82 -15.25 24.71
N LEU A 276 1.09 -14.44 25.73
CA LEU A 276 1.55 -13.06 25.52
C LEU A 276 2.90 -13.03 24.77
N SER A 277 3.83 -13.92 25.10
CA SER A 277 5.11 -14.01 24.37
C SER A 277 4.93 -14.33 22.89
N PHE A 278 4.04 -15.25 22.51
CA PHE A 278 3.75 -15.52 21.10
C PHE A 278 3.10 -14.32 20.42
N LEU A 279 2.20 -13.62 21.10
CA LEU A 279 1.54 -12.43 20.55
C LEU A 279 2.54 -11.29 20.33
N LEU A 280 3.45 -11.05 21.27
CA LEU A 280 4.52 -10.06 21.11
C LEU A 280 5.46 -10.39 19.95
N GLU A 281 5.81 -11.66 19.76
CA GLU A 281 6.63 -12.11 18.62
C GLU A 281 5.87 -12.05 17.28
N ALA A 282 4.56 -12.28 17.31
CA ALA A 282 3.71 -12.09 16.14
C ALA A 282 3.56 -10.61 15.76
N TRP A 283 3.42 -9.74 16.76
CA TRP A 283 3.30 -8.28 16.64
C TRP A 283 4.61 -7.59 16.25
N ARG A 284 5.75 -8.28 16.42
CA ARG A 284 7.10 -7.72 16.26
C ARG A 284 7.31 -6.92 14.98
N PRO A 285 6.83 -7.30 13.78
CA PRO A 285 6.99 -6.46 12.60
C PRO A 285 6.27 -5.11 12.70
N ILE A 286 5.06 -5.08 13.27
CA ILE A 286 4.27 -3.86 13.50
C ILE A 286 4.90 -3.00 14.61
N SER A 287 5.52 -3.64 15.60
CA SER A 287 6.17 -2.91 16.69
C SER A 287 7.36 -2.06 16.23
N MET A 288 7.97 -2.40 15.08
CA MET A 288 9.12 -1.69 14.51
C MET A 288 8.74 -0.42 13.74
N GLY A 289 7.50 -0.29 13.25
CA GLY A 289 7.04 0.93 12.58
C GLY A 289 6.91 2.12 13.53
N HIS A 290 7.25 3.33 13.05
CA HIS A 290 6.92 4.56 13.78
C HIS A 290 5.40 4.68 13.85
N LYS A 291 4.83 5.02 15.00
CA LYS A 291 3.37 5.03 15.16
C LYS A 291 2.94 6.04 16.21
N ARG A 292 1.87 6.75 15.88
CA ARG A 292 1.05 7.56 16.79
C ARG A 292 -0.40 7.18 16.54
N ARG A 293 -1.32 7.63 17.40
CA ARG A 293 -2.74 7.39 17.14
C ARG A 293 -3.13 8.21 15.92
N TRP A 294 -3.85 7.58 15.00
CA TRP A 294 -4.26 8.20 13.75
C TRP A 294 -4.91 9.58 13.94
N TRP A 295 -5.89 9.67 14.83
CA TRP A 295 -6.54 10.94 15.12
C TRP A 295 -5.60 11.97 15.72
N ASP A 296 -4.46 11.61 16.31
CA ASP A 296 -3.48 12.59 16.82
C ASP A 296 -2.48 13.07 15.75
N CYS A 297 -2.32 12.34 14.64
CA CYS A 297 -1.23 12.58 13.67
C CYS A 297 -1.67 12.77 12.22
N ILE A 298 -2.93 12.50 11.87
CA ILE A 298 -3.44 12.81 10.54
C ILE A 298 -3.34 14.32 10.30
N ALA A 299 -2.94 14.74 9.10
CA ALA A 299 -2.91 16.14 8.71
C ALA A 299 -4.32 16.77 8.83
N LEU A 300 -4.36 18.05 9.19
CA LEU A 300 -5.61 18.81 9.09
C LEU A 300 -5.84 19.16 7.62
N PRO A 301 -7.05 18.93 7.09
CA PRO A 301 -7.41 19.40 5.75
C PRO A 301 -7.34 20.92 5.65
N ASP A 302 -6.97 21.44 4.48
CA ASP A 302 -6.87 22.88 4.22
C ASP A 302 -8.19 23.64 4.45
N ASP A 303 -9.32 22.95 4.32
CA ASP A 303 -10.67 23.50 4.52
C ASP A 303 -11.15 23.45 5.98
N VAL A 304 -10.37 22.88 6.90
CA VAL A 304 -10.68 22.82 8.33
C VAL A 304 -9.95 23.93 9.07
N ASP A 305 -10.70 24.85 9.67
CA ASP A 305 -10.13 25.90 10.53
C ASP A 305 -9.50 25.28 11.79
N SER A 306 -8.36 25.83 12.23
CA SER A 306 -7.66 25.42 13.47
C SER A 306 -8.57 25.36 14.71
N SER A 307 -9.63 26.16 14.75
CA SER A 307 -10.61 26.18 15.85
C SER A 307 -11.54 24.95 15.85
N ASP A 308 -11.71 24.29 14.70
CA ASP A 308 -12.51 23.07 14.51
C ASP A 308 -11.69 21.78 14.65
N GLU A 309 -10.37 21.87 14.81
CA GLU A 309 -9.48 20.71 14.99
C GLU A 309 -10.01 19.70 16.02
N PRO A 310 -10.42 20.09 17.25
CA PRO A 310 -10.92 19.10 18.22
C PRO A 310 -12.11 18.29 17.73
N SER A 311 -13.00 18.90 16.93
CA SER A 311 -14.17 18.24 16.35
C SER A 311 -13.76 17.28 15.24
N PHE A 312 -12.84 17.69 14.36
CA PHE A 312 -12.27 16.83 13.32
C PHE A 312 -11.60 15.59 13.93
N ARG A 313 -10.73 15.80 14.93
CA ARG A 313 -10.01 14.73 15.64
C ARG A 313 -10.97 13.72 16.28
N LEU A 314 -12.10 14.19 16.82
CA LEU A 314 -13.16 13.33 17.35
C LEU A 314 -13.84 12.51 16.25
N GLN A 315 -14.18 13.11 15.12
CA GLN A 315 -14.80 12.41 13.98
C GLN A 315 -13.88 11.29 13.44
N ILE A 316 -12.58 11.56 13.27
CA ILE A 316 -11.60 10.56 12.85
C ILE A 316 -11.53 9.38 13.84
N LYS A 317 -11.60 9.68 15.15
CA LYS A 317 -11.63 8.65 16.19
C LYS A 317 -12.92 7.81 16.16
N GLU A 318 -14.08 8.44 15.94
CA GLU A 318 -15.36 7.75 15.80
C GLU A 318 -15.39 6.85 14.56
N LEU A 319 -14.83 7.32 13.45
CA LEU A 319 -14.70 6.56 12.21
C LEU A 319 -13.83 5.30 12.42
N ALA A 320 -12.67 5.46 13.07
CA ALA A 320 -11.82 4.33 13.43
C ALA A 320 -12.52 3.33 14.37
N PHE A 321 -13.36 3.82 15.28
CA PHE A 321 -14.13 2.97 16.18
C PHE A 321 -15.19 2.15 15.45
N GLU A 322 -15.96 2.76 14.55
CA GLU A 322 -16.96 2.06 13.73
C GLU A 322 -16.30 0.97 12.88
N SER A 323 -15.23 1.32 12.16
CA SER A 323 -14.44 0.39 11.37
C SER A 323 -13.93 -0.80 12.19
N LEU A 324 -13.40 -0.54 13.40
CA LEU A 324 -12.95 -1.58 14.32
C LEU A 324 -14.09 -2.51 14.76
N GLN A 325 -15.29 -1.99 15.03
CA GLN A 325 -16.43 -2.84 15.42
C GLN A 325 -16.83 -3.78 14.27
N LEU A 326 -16.84 -3.27 13.04
CA LEU A 326 -17.14 -4.08 11.85
C LEU A 326 -16.07 -5.17 11.65
N LEU A 327 -14.78 -4.82 11.77
CA LEU A 327 -13.70 -5.79 11.66
C LEU A 327 -13.75 -6.84 12.77
N LYS A 328 -14.02 -6.43 14.02
CA LYS A 328 -14.19 -7.33 15.15
C LYS A 328 -15.33 -8.31 14.92
N ALA A 329 -16.47 -7.86 14.39
CA ALA A 329 -17.58 -8.75 14.05
C ALA A 329 -17.19 -9.80 12.99
N ALA A 330 -16.23 -9.51 12.11
CA ALA A 330 -15.80 -10.41 11.05
C ALA A 330 -14.71 -11.41 11.49
N ILE A 331 -13.67 -10.95 12.20
CA ILE A 331 -12.44 -11.73 12.40
C ILE A 331 -11.97 -11.81 13.86
N PHE A 332 -12.83 -11.52 14.84
CA PHE A 332 -12.44 -11.54 16.25
C PHE A 332 -11.84 -12.89 16.67
N ASP A 333 -10.67 -12.81 17.29
CA ASP A 333 -9.97 -13.94 17.88
C ASP A 333 -9.79 -13.70 19.38
N LYS A 334 -10.33 -14.61 20.19
CA LYS A 334 -10.29 -14.48 21.66
C LYS A 334 -8.87 -14.53 22.21
N GLU A 335 -7.96 -15.27 21.60
CA GLU A 335 -6.57 -15.36 22.05
C GLU A 335 -5.75 -14.11 21.67
N CYS A 336 -6.23 -13.37 20.67
CA CYS A 336 -5.64 -12.11 20.21
C CYS A 336 -6.54 -10.90 20.53
N GLU A 337 -7.41 -11.00 21.55
CA GLU A 337 -8.34 -9.93 21.96
C GLU A 337 -7.68 -8.55 22.11
N PRO A 338 -6.43 -8.40 22.64
CA PRO A 338 -5.77 -7.10 22.76
C PRO A 338 -5.65 -6.32 21.43
N LEU A 339 -5.57 -7.02 20.29
CA LEU A 339 -5.46 -6.41 18.96
C LEU A 339 -6.74 -5.66 18.55
N PHE A 340 -7.88 -5.97 19.15
CA PHE A 340 -9.18 -5.36 18.85
C PHE A 340 -9.53 -4.22 19.83
N SER A 341 -8.51 -3.54 20.38
CA SER A 341 -8.68 -2.31 21.13
C SER A 341 -8.57 -1.10 20.21
N LEU A 342 -9.35 -0.05 20.49
CA LEU A 342 -9.32 1.20 19.70
C LEU A 342 -7.93 1.84 19.72
N GLU A 343 -7.23 1.75 20.84
CA GLU A 343 -5.85 2.25 20.94
C GLU A 343 -4.93 1.50 19.98
N ILE A 344 -4.94 0.15 19.94
CA ILE A 344 -4.06 -0.60 19.04
C ILE A 344 -4.44 -0.32 17.58
N TYR A 345 -5.73 -0.33 17.27
CA TYR A 345 -6.23 -0.05 15.92
C TYR A 345 -5.81 1.33 15.42
N GLY A 346 -5.99 2.37 16.25
CA GLY A 346 -5.57 3.74 15.94
C GLY A 346 -4.06 3.88 15.71
N HIS A 347 -3.22 3.12 16.42
CA HIS A 347 -1.77 3.12 16.19
C HIS A 347 -1.35 2.34 14.95
N ILE A 348 -2.07 1.28 14.57
CA ILE A 348 -1.83 0.59 13.29
C ILE A 348 -2.13 1.54 12.15
N ILE A 349 -3.26 2.24 12.19
CA ILE A 349 -3.63 3.21 11.15
C ILE A 349 -2.60 4.34 11.11
N GLY A 350 -2.27 4.96 12.24
CA GLY A 350 -1.26 6.02 12.29
C GLY A 350 0.15 5.55 11.92
N MET A 351 0.47 4.26 12.04
CA MET A 351 1.70 3.69 11.47
C MET A 351 1.70 3.79 9.95
N PHE A 352 0.59 3.48 9.30
CA PHE A 352 0.52 3.60 7.85
C PHE A 352 0.60 5.07 7.43
N GLU A 353 -0.17 5.98 8.04
CA GLU A 353 -0.10 7.42 7.74
C GLU A 353 1.31 8.02 7.81
N LEU A 354 2.11 7.60 8.80
CA LEU A 354 3.43 8.19 9.06
C LEU A 354 4.59 7.50 8.33
N ASN A 355 4.35 6.37 7.66
CA ASN A 355 5.43 5.55 7.08
C ASN A 355 5.16 5.07 5.65
N ASN A 356 3.96 5.28 5.11
CA ASN A 356 3.62 4.76 3.80
C ASN A 356 4.44 5.44 2.70
N LEU A 357 4.71 4.64 1.68
CA LEU A 357 5.14 5.09 0.37
C LEU A 357 4.10 4.59 -0.62
N ASP A 358 3.84 5.37 -1.67
CA ASP A 358 2.92 4.97 -2.71
C ASP A 358 3.40 3.68 -3.39
N LEU A 359 2.45 2.76 -3.55
CA LEU A 359 2.64 1.57 -4.35
C LEU A 359 2.23 1.91 -5.77
N VAL A 360 3.22 2.10 -6.63
CA VAL A 360 3.02 2.35 -8.06
C VAL A 360 3.67 1.23 -8.88
N VAL A 361 2.94 0.66 -9.83
CA VAL A 361 3.50 -0.26 -10.83
C VAL A 361 3.07 0.20 -12.22
N ALA A 362 4.06 0.47 -13.08
CA ALA A 362 3.83 0.94 -14.44
C ALA A 362 3.01 -0.04 -15.26
N SER A 363 2.13 0.49 -16.12
CA SER A 363 1.24 -0.30 -16.95
C SER A 363 1.98 -0.90 -18.15
N PRO A 364 1.85 -2.21 -18.42
CA PRO A 364 2.41 -2.81 -19.63
C PRO A 364 1.67 -2.37 -20.90
N VAL A 365 0.52 -1.69 -20.77
CA VAL A 365 -0.25 -1.14 -21.90
C VAL A 365 0.51 0.02 -22.55
N GLU A 366 1.29 0.77 -21.79
CA GLU A 366 2.15 1.84 -22.31
C GLU A 366 3.26 1.29 -23.19
N ASP A 367 4.06 0.36 -22.62
CA ASP A 367 5.12 -0.33 -23.35
C ASP A 367 4.58 -0.93 -24.67
N TYR A 368 3.36 -1.46 -24.63
CA TYR A 368 2.69 -2.00 -25.80
C TYR A 368 2.42 -0.94 -26.88
N PHE A 369 1.78 0.17 -26.54
CA PHE A 369 1.45 1.20 -27.54
C PHE A 369 2.69 1.97 -28.02
N LEU A 370 3.69 2.22 -27.15
CA LEU A 370 4.99 2.75 -27.56
C LEU A 370 5.66 1.83 -28.58
N TYR A 371 5.64 0.52 -28.34
CA TYR A 371 6.17 -0.46 -29.27
C TYR A 371 5.45 -0.45 -30.63
N ILE A 372 4.12 -0.27 -30.65
CA ILE A 372 3.37 -0.14 -31.90
C ILE A 372 3.76 1.14 -32.64
N ASP A 373 3.94 2.26 -31.95
CA ASP A 373 4.35 3.53 -32.55
C ASP A 373 5.76 3.46 -33.14
N ASP A 374 6.66 2.70 -32.51
CA ASP A 374 8.04 2.49 -32.96
C ASP A 374 8.18 1.52 -34.15
N LEU A 375 7.10 0.87 -34.59
CA LEU A 375 7.15 -0.03 -35.75
C LEU A 375 7.52 0.73 -37.03
N THR A 376 8.25 0.07 -37.93
CA THR A 376 8.52 0.60 -39.27
C THR A 376 7.41 0.24 -40.26
N HIS A 377 7.19 1.07 -41.28
CA HIS A 377 6.29 0.73 -42.39
C HIS A 377 6.78 -0.50 -43.18
N PRO A 378 5.87 -1.39 -43.65
CA PRO A 378 4.40 -1.29 -43.60
C PRO A 378 3.75 -1.84 -42.31
N ASN A 379 4.53 -2.50 -41.44
CA ASN A 379 4.00 -3.19 -40.26
C ASN A 379 3.26 -2.25 -39.29
N LYS A 380 3.73 -1.00 -39.14
CA LYS A 380 3.06 0.04 -38.35
C LYS A 380 1.63 0.28 -38.82
N GLU A 381 1.45 0.51 -40.13
CA GLU A 381 0.14 0.81 -40.73
C GLU A 381 -0.83 -0.38 -40.60
N GLU A 382 -0.33 -1.61 -40.67
CA GLU A 382 -1.14 -2.82 -40.47
C GLU A 382 -1.57 -2.99 -39.01
N ALA A 383 -0.67 -2.72 -38.06
CA ALA A 383 -0.98 -2.77 -36.64
C ALA A 383 -1.97 -1.68 -36.21
N GLU A 384 -1.72 -0.43 -36.62
CA GLU A 384 -2.56 0.74 -36.30
C GLU A 384 -3.99 0.62 -36.81
N LYS A 385 -4.22 -0.09 -37.93
CA LYS A 385 -5.58 -0.39 -38.42
C LYS A 385 -6.43 -1.12 -37.38
N ILE A 386 -5.81 -1.89 -36.48
CA ILE A 386 -6.48 -2.63 -35.41
C ILE A 386 -6.38 -1.86 -34.09
N THR A 387 -5.22 -1.30 -33.77
CA THR A 387 -4.93 -0.75 -32.44
C THR A 387 -5.37 0.71 -32.26
N GLN A 388 -5.36 1.53 -33.32
CA GLN A 388 -5.70 2.96 -33.21
C GLN A 388 -7.13 3.20 -32.72
N PRO A 389 -8.18 2.52 -33.23
CA PRO A 389 -9.53 2.71 -32.70
C PRO A 389 -9.66 2.36 -31.22
N ILE A 390 -8.85 1.41 -30.74
CA ILE A 390 -8.81 0.99 -29.34
C ILE A 390 -8.10 2.05 -28.50
N LEU A 391 -6.96 2.57 -28.96
CA LEU A 391 -6.23 3.66 -28.31
C LEU A 391 -7.11 4.92 -28.21
N ASP A 392 -7.79 5.28 -29.29
CA ASP A 392 -8.72 6.42 -29.35
C ASP A 392 -9.87 6.26 -28.33
N ALA A 393 -10.38 5.04 -28.14
CA ALA A 393 -11.43 4.75 -27.16
C ALA A 393 -10.90 4.77 -25.70
N LEU A 394 -9.65 4.39 -25.50
CA LEU A 394 -8.97 4.50 -24.20
C LEU A 394 -8.72 5.96 -23.81
N GLY A 395 -8.39 6.83 -24.77
CA GLY A 395 -8.17 8.26 -24.56
C GLY A 395 -6.81 8.58 -23.94
N GLU A 396 -6.67 9.79 -23.40
CA GLU A 396 -5.39 10.31 -22.86
C GLU A 396 -4.87 9.47 -21.69
N ASP A 397 -5.75 8.92 -20.87
CA ASP A 397 -5.37 8.10 -19.73
C ASP A 397 -5.00 6.66 -20.11
N TYR A 398 -4.73 6.29 -21.37
CA TYR A 398 -4.63 4.89 -21.83
C TYR A 398 -3.64 3.99 -21.02
N SER A 399 -2.64 4.58 -20.39
CA SER A 399 -1.73 3.94 -19.42
C SER A 399 -2.11 4.36 -17.99
N ILE A 400 -2.92 3.55 -17.29
CA ILE A 400 -3.14 3.72 -15.85
C ILE A 400 -2.22 2.75 -15.11
N CYS A 401 -1.38 3.29 -14.23
CA CYS A 401 -0.54 2.52 -13.34
C CYS A 401 -1.38 1.80 -12.27
N CYS A 402 -0.88 0.67 -11.78
CA CYS A 402 -1.41 0.10 -10.55
C CYS A 402 -1.03 1.02 -9.40
N GLU A 403 -2.03 1.47 -8.64
CA GLU A 403 -1.87 2.39 -7.52
C GLU A 403 -2.38 1.75 -6.24
N GLY A 404 -1.67 2.04 -5.16
CA GLY A 404 -1.99 1.51 -3.87
C GLY A 404 -1.13 2.11 -2.78
N THR A 405 -1.26 1.54 -1.60
CA THR A 405 -0.56 1.99 -0.41
C THR A 405 0.09 0.80 0.27
N ALA A 406 1.33 0.95 0.70
CA ALA A 406 2.08 -0.13 1.33
C ALA A 406 3.08 0.36 2.39
N PHE A 407 3.34 -0.52 3.34
CA PHE A 407 4.37 -0.34 4.36
C PHE A 407 5.62 -1.17 4.01
N PHE A 408 6.75 -0.48 3.93
CA PHE A 408 8.05 -1.02 3.56
C PHE A 408 9.01 -0.95 4.78
N PRO A 409 9.36 -2.08 5.41
CA PRO A 409 10.02 -2.06 6.72
C PRO A 409 11.41 -1.41 6.75
N LEU A 410 12.17 -1.47 5.66
CA LEU A 410 13.51 -0.89 5.56
C LEU A 410 13.44 0.54 5.03
N GLN A 411 12.61 0.81 4.02
CA GLN A 411 12.43 2.18 3.51
C GLN A 411 11.86 3.11 4.59
N SER A 412 10.92 2.65 5.42
CA SER A 412 10.39 3.43 6.56
C SER A 412 11.42 3.74 7.66
N CYS A 413 12.66 3.27 7.54
CA CYS A 413 13.77 3.66 8.42
C CYS A 413 14.67 4.75 7.82
N MET A 414 14.47 5.14 6.56
CA MET A 414 15.27 6.16 5.89
C MET A 414 14.80 7.53 6.32
N ASN A 415 15.68 8.34 6.89
CA ASN A 415 15.34 9.68 7.35
C ASN A 415 15.22 10.66 6.18
N HIS A 416 14.54 11.78 6.46
CA HIS A 416 14.35 12.86 5.51
C HIS A 416 15.60 13.75 5.36
N SER A 417 15.83 14.24 4.14
CA SER A 417 16.67 15.41 3.84
C SER A 417 16.07 16.17 2.65
N CYS A 418 16.03 17.50 2.69
CA CYS A 418 15.67 18.33 1.52
C CYS A 418 16.80 18.42 0.48
N CYS A 419 17.92 17.76 0.75
CA CYS A 419 18.99 17.47 -0.19
C CYS A 419 19.40 15.99 -0.01
N PRO A 420 18.51 15.06 -0.41
CA PRO A 420 18.71 13.64 -0.22
C PRO A 420 19.86 13.11 -1.07
N ASN A 421 20.28 11.88 -0.77
CA ASN A 421 21.30 11.17 -1.53
C ASN A 421 20.76 9.94 -2.23
N ALA A 422 19.49 9.61 -1.99
CA ALA A 422 18.75 8.57 -2.67
C ALA A 422 17.29 9.00 -2.87
N LYS A 423 16.63 8.41 -3.87
CA LYS A 423 15.20 8.59 -4.13
C LYS A 423 14.48 7.26 -4.21
N ALA A 424 13.21 7.25 -3.81
CA ALA A 424 12.30 6.16 -4.13
C ALA A 424 11.86 6.33 -5.59
N PHE A 425 12.33 5.45 -6.47
CA PHE A 425 12.10 5.58 -7.92
C PHE A 425 11.96 4.21 -8.58
N LYS A 426 10.88 4.03 -9.36
CA LYS A 426 10.63 2.83 -10.16
C LYS A 426 11.40 2.92 -11.47
N ARG A 427 12.23 1.92 -11.76
CA ARG A 427 12.86 1.76 -13.07
C ARG A 427 11.96 0.92 -13.97
N ASP A 428 12.18 0.97 -15.28
CA ASP A 428 11.42 0.20 -16.27
C ASP A 428 11.43 -1.32 -15.99
N GLU A 429 12.47 -1.84 -15.36
CA GLU A 429 12.57 -3.25 -14.99
C GLU A 429 11.78 -3.62 -13.71
N ASP A 430 11.38 -2.63 -12.92
CA ASP A 430 10.68 -2.81 -11.63
C ASP A 430 9.17 -2.99 -11.83
N LYS A 431 8.80 -4.20 -12.26
CA LYS A 431 7.43 -4.57 -12.62
C LYS A 431 6.57 -5.08 -11.46
N ASP A 432 6.95 -4.79 -10.21
CA ASP A 432 6.27 -5.23 -8.98
C ASP A 432 6.09 -4.08 -7.97
N GLY A 433 5.30 -4.30 -6.93
CA GLY A 433 4.97 -3.28 -5.93
C GLY A 433 6.05 -3.03 -4.86
N GLN A 434 7.30 -3.47 -5.06
CA GLN A 434 8.38 -3.27 -4.06
C GLN A 434 8.91 -1.83 -4.08
N ALA A 435 9.33 -1.27 -2.95
CA ALA A 435 9.97 0.05 -2.94
C ALA A 435 11.39 -0.07 -3.51
N THR A 436 11.69 0.69 -4.56
CA THR A 436 13.03 0.73 -5.18
C THR A 436 13.70 2.04 -4.78
N ILE A 437 14.86 1.94 -4.13
CA ILE A 437 15.67 3.08 -3.70
C ILE A 437 16.94 3.13 -4.56
N ILE A 438 17.12 4.24 -5.26
CA ILE A 438 18.25 4.50 -6.16
C ILE A 438 19.07 5.67 -5.62
N ALA A 439 20.40 5.55 -5.67
CA ALA A 439 21.29 6.64 -5.29
C ALA A 439 21.19 7.81 -6.30
N GLN A 440 20.94 9.03 -5.83
CA GLN A 440 20.91 10.25 -6.66
C GLN A 440 22.30 10.87 -6.83
N ARG A 441 23.25 10.47 -5.98
CA ARG A 441 24.66 10.86 -6.05
C ARG A 441 25.51 9.74 -5.47
N SER A 442 26.84 9.88 -5.53
CA SER A 442 27.70 8.97 -4.77
C SER A 442 27.38 9.03 -3.27
N ILE A 443 27.28 7.84 -2.66
CA ILE A 443 27.05 7.65 -1.22
C ILE A 443 28.25 6.90 -0.68
N CYS A 444 28.96 7.47 0.29
CA CYS A 444 30.14 6.82 0.87
C CYS A 444 29.75 5.80 1.94
N LYS A 445 30.57 4.77 2.12
CA LYS A 445 30.46 3.87 3.26
C LYS A 445 30.43 4.65 4.58
N GLY A 446 29.43 4.36 5.41
CA GLY A 446 29.17 4.99 6.69
C GLY A 446 28.25 6.21 6.62
N GLU A 447 27.95 6.73 5.43
CA GLU A 447 26.99 7.81 5.22
C GLU A 447 25.56 7.31 5.48
N GLU A 448 24.72 8.17 6.06
CA GLU A 448 23.29 7.91 6.20
C GLU A 448 22.62 8.05 4.82
N ILE A 449 21.78 7.09 4.48
CA ILE A 449 20.96 7.12 3.26
C ILE A 449 19.66 7.84 3.61
N THR A 450 19.46 9.00 2.99
CA THR A 450 18.30 9.87 3.20
C THR A 450 17.51 10.03 1.91
N ILE A 451 16.19 10.04 2.04
CA ILE A 451 15.24 10.33 0.95
C ILE A 451 14.50 11.65 1.24
N SER A 452 13.84 12.23 0.24
CA SER A 452 12.88 13.30 0.53
C SER A 452 11.50 12.71 0.88
N TYR A 453 10.77 13.41 1.74
CA TYR A 453 9.38 13.08 2.12
C TYR A 453 8.40 14.08 1.50
N VAL A 454 8.92 15.17 0.94
CA VAL A 454 8.18 16.31 0.41
C VAL A 454 8.86 16.72 -0.90
N ASP A 455 8.20 17.54 -1.68
CA ASP A 455 8.82 18.17 -2.83
C ASP A 455 10.01 19.05 -2.38
N GLU A 456 11.17 18.78 -2.95
CA GLU A 456 12.42 19.44 -2.61
C GLU A 456 12.48 20.87 -3.16
N GLU A 457 11.76 21.16 -4.24
CA GLU A 457 11.74 22.43 -4.96
C GLU A 457 10.81 23.46 -4.31
N LEU A 458 9.90 23.02 -3.43
CA LEU A 458 9.07 23.93 -2.63
C LEU A 458 9.92 24.88 -1.77
N PRO A 459 9.45 26.12 -1.49
CA PRO A 459 10.13 27.04 -0.58
C PRO A 459 10.34 26.47 0.83
N PHE A 460 11.36 26.96 1.54
CA PHE A 460 11.70 26.55 2.92
C PHE A 460 10.49 26.41 3.85
N GLU A 461 9.66 27.45 3.94
CA GLU A 461 8.53 27.48 4.88
C GLU A 461 7.47 26.43 4.51
N GLU A 462 7.23 26.19 3.22
CA GLU A 462 6.30 25.17 2.74
C GLU A 462 6.83 23.76 3.04
N ARG A 463 8.13 23.51 2.79
CA ARG A 463 8.76 22.22 3.18
C ARG A 463 8.67 21.99 4.68
N GLN A 464 8.94 22.99 5.51
CA GLN A 464 8.85 22.85 6.97
C GLN A 464 7.40 22.63 7.45
N ALA A 465 6.42 23.28 6.80
CA ALA A 465 5.01 23.07 7.09
C ALA A 465 4.59 21.63 6.78
N SER A 466 4.90 21.12 5.58
CA SER A 466 4.60 19.73 5.20
C SER A 466 5.30 18.70 6.09
N LEU A 467 6.54 18.98 6.52
CA LEU A 467 7.28 18.10 7.44
C LEU A 467 6.76 18.13 8.89
N ALA A 468 5.98 19.15 9.26
CA ALA A 468 5.42 19.26 10.60
C ALA A 468 4.45 18.11 10.92
N ASP A 469 3.77 17.57 9.89
CA ASP A 469 2.87 16.42 10.01
C ASP A 469 3.61 15.14 10.42
N TYR A 470 4.88 15.01 10.02
CA TYR A 470 5.79 13.95 10.47
C TYR A 470 6.33 14.19 11.89
N GLY A 471 6.02 15.34 12.50
CA GLY A 471 6.34 15.66 13.88
C GLY A 471 7.78 16.09 14.14
N PHE A 472 8.50 16.59 13.12
CA PHE A 472 9.86 17.10 13.28
C PHE A 472 10.10 18.39 12.48
N ARG A 473 11.18 19.10 12.80
CA ARG A 473 11.66 20.28 12.06
C ARG A 473 12.94 19.91 11.33
N CYS A 474 12.99 20.06 10.01
CA CYS A 474 14.16 19.67 9.23
C CYS A 474 15.31 20.65 9.45
N ARG A 475 16.51 20.11 9.65
CA ARG A 475 17.77 20.86 9.81
C ARG A 475 18.86 20.33 8.88
N CYS A 476 18.46 19.85 7.70
CA CYS A 476 19.43 19.46 6.67
C CYS A 476 20.23 20.69 6.18
N PRO A 477 21.37 20.48 5.48
CA PRO A 477 22.19 21.59 4.98
C PRO A 477 21.39 22.66 4.20
N LYS A 478 20.49 22.23 3.29
CA LYS A 478 19.62 23.13 2.51
C LYS A 478 18.73 24.02 3.41
N CYS A 479 18.09 23.41 4.42
CA CYS A 479 17.25 24.14 5.37
C CYS A 479 18.03 25.12 6.26
N ILE A 480 19.24 24.76 6.69
CA ILE A 480 20.08 25.66 7.50
C ILE A 480 20.52 26.88 6.68
N GLU A 481 20.82 26.68 5.40
CA GLU A 481 21.19 27.77 4.49
C GLU A 481 20.01 28.71 4.21
N GLU A 482 18.81 28.17 3.94
CA GLU A 482 17.62 28.96 3.62
C GLU A 482 16.92 29.61 4.84
N GLU A 483 17.17 29.14 6.07
CA GLU A 483 16.65 29.76 7.31
C GLU A 483 17.31 31.14 7.60
N SER A 484 18.45 31.43 6.95
CA SER A 484 19.28 32.63 7.15
C SER A 484 18.84 33.82 6.30
#